data_AF-A0A964AJX6-F1
#
_entry.id   AF-A0A964AJX6-F1
#
_cell.length_a   1.000
_cell.length_b   1.000
_cell.length_c   1.000
_cell.angle_alpha   90.00
_cell.angle_beta   90.00
_cell.angle_gamma   90.00
#
_symmetry.space_group_name_H-M   'P 1'
#
loop_
_entity.id
_entity.type
_entity.pdbx_description
1 polymer ?
#
loop_
_entity_poly.entity_id
_entity_poly.type
_entity_poly.pdbx_seq_one_letter_code
_entity_poly.pdbx_strand_id
1 'polypeptide(L)'
;MLLLTILGTLAGCGPNCQSTCNRIYGDAPNCGIQRGGRTQVELYDRCITECETAMDSPGELDGYDPLVRQGSSEDINIENEKQAAVWMDCIAESDCSRLSSGYCAPIW
;
A
#
# COMPACT_ATOMS: atom_id res chain seq x y z
N MET A 1 14.71 -10.65 42.06
CA MET A 1 13.41 -10.07 41.67
C MET A 1 13.34 -10.05 40.17
N LEU A 2 12.39 -10.83 39.65
CA LEU A 2 12.10 -11.05 38.24
C LEU A 2 11.39 -9.81 37.68
N LEU A 3 11.78 -9.34 36.50
CA LEU A 3 10.86 -8.71 35.54
C LEU A 3 11.54 -8.72 34.16
N LEU A 4 11.46 -9.89 33.52
CA LEU A 4 11.50 -10.02 32.08
C LEU A 4 10.23 -9.36 31.52
N THR A 5 10.33 -8.12 31.06
CA THR A 5 9.25 -7.53 30.25
C THR A 5 9.49 -7.92 28.80
N ILE A 6 8.98 -9.11 28.47
CA ILE A 6 8.81 -9.57 27.09
C ILE A 6 7.78 -8.62 26.47
N LEU A 7 8.23 -7.58 25.75
CA LEU A 7 7.35 -6.87 24.84
C LEU A 7 7.07 -7.83 23.68
N GLY A 8 5.90 -8.45 23.76
CA GLY A 8 5.38 -9.35 22.76
C GLY A 8 5.42 -8.70 21.38
N THR A 9 6.06 -9.39 20.45
CA THR A 9 5.81 -9.26 19.03
C THR A 9 4.31 -9.44 18.79
N LEU A 10 3.60 -8.34 18.52
CA LEU A 10 2.27 -8.38 17.94
C LEU A 10 2.39 -8.95 16.50
N ALA A 11 2.55 -10.27 16.40
CA ALA A 11 2.34 -11.01 15.17
C ALA A 11 0.83 -11.17 14.95
N GLY A 12 0.12 -10.06 14.77
CA GLY A 12 -1.35 -10.02 14.68
C GLY A 12 -1.94 -8.88 13.86
N CYS A 13 -1.13 -8.11 13.13
CA CYS A 13 -1.63 -7.07 12.24
C CYS A 13 -1.20 -7.45 10.82
N GLY A 14 -2.16 -7.48 9.89
CA GLY A 14 -1.90 -7.69 8.47
C GLY A 14 -0.97 -6.62 7.87
N PRO A 15 -0.90 -6.53 6.54
CA PRO A 15 -0.10 -5.50 5.89
C PRO A 15 -0.50 -4.10 6.40
N ASN A 16 0.48 -3.22 6.58
CA ASN A 16 0.28 -1.82 6.98
C ASN A 16 0.87 -0.87 5.92
N CYS A 17 0.48 0.41 5.95
CA CYS A 17 0.92 1.40 4.97
C CYS A 17 2.45 1.42 4.78
N GLN A 18 3.22 1.37 5.87
CA GLN A 18 4.68 1.34 5.81
C GLN A 18 5.23 0.14 5.04
N SER A 19 4.79 -1.07 5.37
CA SER A 19 5.22 -2.31 4.72
C SER A 19 4.74 -2.41 3.27
N THR A 20 3.52 -1.94 3.00
CA THR A 20 2.91 -1.91 1.67
C THR A 20 3.66 -0.94 0.75
N CYS A 21 3.91 0.29 1.19
CA CYS A 21 4.63 1.29 0.40
C CYS A 21 6.11 0.95 0.21
N ASN A 22 6.74 0.30 1.20
CA ASN A 22 8.10 -0.22 1.04
C ASN A 22 8.19 -1.27 -0.08
N ARG A 23 7.16 -2.09 -0.26
CA ARG A 23 7.12 -3.10 -1.33
C ARG A 23 7.04 -2.47 -2.72
N ILE A 24 6.39 -1.32 -2.86
CA ILE A 24 6.22 -0.64 -4.15
C ILE A 24 7.39 0.30 -4.44
N TYR A 25 7.78 1.13 -3.47
CA TYR A 25 8.67 2.27 -3.65
C TYR A 25 9.92 2.27 -2.75
N GLY A 26 10.10 1.30 -1.84
CA GLY A 26 11.26 1.27 -0.93
C GLY A 26 12.60 0.88 -1.57
N ASP A 27 13.67 0.86 -0.76
CA ASP A 27 15.07 0.65 -1.16
C ASP A 27 15.39 -0.77 -1.69
N ALA A 28 14.46 -1.73 -1.54
CA ALA A 28 14.53 -3.05 -2.14
C ALA A 28 13.37 -3.20 -3.15
N PRO A 29 13.51 -2.65 -4.36
CA PRO A 29 12.44 -2.63 -5.35
C PRO A 29 12.33 -4.01 -6.00
N ASN A 30 11.71 -4.98 -5.33
CA ASN A 30 11.41 -6.28 -5.96
C ASN A 30 10.62 -6.11 -7.28
N CYS A 31 9.93 -4.99 -7.44
CA CYS A 31 9.14 -4.70 -8.64
C CYS A 31 9.71 -3.57 -9.54
N GLY A 32 10.76 -2.85 -9.13
CA GLY A 32 11.46 -1.89 -9.99
C GLY A 32 10.60 -0.80 -10.64
N ILE A 33 9.47 -0.42 -10.02
CA ILE A 33 8.50 0.50 -10.63
C ILE A 33 9.10 1.92 -10.64
N GLN A 34 9.70 2.31 -11.76
CA GLN A 34 10.12 3.68 -12.04
C GLN A 34 9.02 4.39 -12.82
N ARG A 35 8.51 5.49 -12.27
CA ARG A 35 7.56 6.38 -12.93
C ARG A 35 8.27 7.69 -13.21
N GLY A 36 8.30 8.10 -14.47
CA GLY A 36 9.00 9.33 -14.88
C GLY A 36 8.40 10.55 -14.19
N GLY A 37 9.24 11.47 -13.74
CA GLY A 37 8.80 12.78 -13.23
C GLY A 37 8.81 12.97 -11.71
N ARG A 38 9.07 11.92 -10.90
CA ARG A 38 9.24 12.02 -9.44
C ARG A 38 10.38 11.13 -8.93
N THR A 39 10.96 11.50 -7.81
CA THR A 39 11.94 10.68 -7.10
C THR A 39 11.27 9.53 -6.35
N GLN A 40 12.02 8.47 -6.07
CA GLN A 40 11.54 7.33 -5.31
C GLN A 40 11.08 7.71 -3.90
N VAL A 41 11.77 8.66 -3.26
CA VAL A 41 11.41 9.20 -1.94
C VAL A 41 10.06 9.91 -2.00
N GLU A 42 9.82 10.76 -3.00
CA GLU A 42 8.54 11.44 -3.17
C GLU A 42 7.38 10.46 -3.40
N LEU A 43 7.64 9.37 -4.13
CA LEU A 43 6.63 8.31 -4.34
C LEU A 43 6.34 7.55 -3.04
N TYR A 44 7.37 7.25 -2.26
CA TYR A 44 7.23 6.58 -0.97
C TYR A 44 6.44 7.44 0.02
N ASP A 45 6.85 8.68 0.25
CA ASP A 45 6.21 9.60 1.22
C ASP A 45 4.74 9.83 0.87
N ARG A 46 4.45 9.98 -0.42
CA ARG A 46 3.08 10.11 -0.90
C ARG A 46 2.26 8.84 -0.66
N CYS A 47 2.80 7.68 -0.99
CA CYS A 47 2.13 6.41 -0.76
C CYS A 47 1.72 6.25 0.72
N ILE A 48 2.64 6.58 1.64
CA ILE A 48 2.35 6.55 3.08
C ILE A 48 1.22 7.52 3.42
N THR A 49 1.33 8.76 2.98
CA THR A 49 0.36 9.82 3.29
C THR A 49 -1.06 9.45 2.84
N GLU A 50 -1.22 9.00 1.59
CA GLU A 50 -2.54 8.65 1.04
C GLU A 50 -3.12 7.42 1.76
N CYS A 51 -2.30 6.41 2.04
CA CYS A 51 -2.74 5.21 2.76
C CYS A 51 -3.16 5.53 4.20
N GLU A 52 -2.35 6.29 4.94
CA GLU A 52 -2.68 6.67 6.32
C GLU A 52 -3.93 7.56 6.38
N THR A 53 -4.05 8.50 5.43
CA THR A 53 -5.25 9.35 5.32
C THR A 53 -6.51 8.51 5.08
N ALA A 54 -6.45 7.51 4.19
CA ALA A 54 -7.56 6.60 3.97
C ALA A 54 -7.85 5.74 5.20
N MET A 55 -6.82 5.21 5.89
CA MET A 55 -6.98 4.43 7.11
C MET A 55 -7.65 5.21 8.26
N ASP A 56 -7.48 6.54 8.30
CA ASP A 56 -8.11 7.42 9.28
C ASP A 56 -9.54 7.86 8.89
N SER A 57 -10.01 7.47 7.70
CA SER A 57 -11.32 7.82 7.15
C SER A 57 -12.24 6.59 7.14
N PRO A 58 -13.31 6.56 7.96
CA PRO A 58 -14.27 5.45 7.92
C PRO A 58 -15.20 5.51 6.71
N GLY A 59 -15.47 4.36 6.07
CA GLY A 59 -16.32 4.30 4.89
C GLY A 59 -16.73 2.89 4.46
N GLU A 60 -17.34 2.79 3.28
CA GLU A 60 -17.70 1.52 2.63
C GLU A 60 -16.78 1.26 1.43
N LEU A 61 -16.74 0.01 0.94
CA LEU A 61 -15.89 -0.33 -0.21
C LEU A 61 -16.37 0.34 -1.51
N ASP A 62 -17.66 0.66 -1.63
CA ASP A 62 -18.27 1.43 -2.73
C ASP A 62 -17.86 1.01 -4.15
N GLY A 63 -17.68 -0.31 -4.36
CA GLY A 63 -17.32 -0.87 -5.66
C GLY A 63 -15.83 -0.78 -6.00
N TYR A 64 -14.98 -0.35 -5.07
CA TYR A 64 -13.53 -0.45 -5.18
C TYR A 64 -13.11 -1.92 -5.34
N ASP A 65 -12.45 -2.23 -6.46
CA ASP A 65 -11.90 -3.55 -6.74
C ASP A 65 -10.42 -3.40 -7.13
N PRO A 66 -9.48 -3.81 -6.26
CA PRO A 66 -8.05 -3.69 -6.54
C PRO A 66 -7.57 -4.73 -7.55
N LEU A 67 -8.36 -5.75 -7.85
CA LEU A 67 -8.03 -6.82 -8.80
C LEU A 67 -8.44 -6.47 -10.23
N VAL A 68 -9.21 -5.41 -10.43
CA VAL A 68 -9.44 -4.83 -11.76
C VAL A 68 -8.24 -3.97 -12.12
N ARG A 69 -7.76 -4.13 -13.36
CA ARG A 69 -6.72 -3.25 -13.90
C ARG A 69 -7.26 -1.82 -13.92
N GLN A 70 -6.67 -0.97 -13.11
CA GLN A 70 -7.04 0.43 -13.04
C GLN A 70 -6.55 1.15 -14.31
N GLY A 71 -7.27 2.18 -14.73
CA GLY A 71 -6.92 2.99 -15.90
C GLY A 71 -5.55 3.66 -15.74
N SER A 72 -4.99 4.21 -16.82
CA SER A 72 -3.67 4.88 -16.78
C SER A 72 -3.67 6.24 -16.05
N SER A 73 -4.66 6.54 -15.21
CA SER A 73 -4.71 7.81 -14.47
C SER A 73 -3.77 7.73 -13.28
N GLU A 74 -2.81 8.65 -13.23
CA GLU A 74 -1.75 8.76 -12.22
C GLU A 74 -2.25 9.24 -10.84
N ASP A 75 -3.51 8.99 -10.44
CA ASP A 75 -3.97 9.31 -9.08
C ASP A 75 -4.25 8.08 -8.21
N ILE A 76 -3.75 8.10 -6.96
CA ILE A 76 -4.24 7.19 -5.92
C ILE A 76 -5.67 7.58 -5.56
N ASN A 77 -6.64 6.71 -5.84
CA ASN A 77 -8.01 6.84 -5.37
C ASN A 77 -8.35 5.73 -4.36
N ILE A 78 -7.90 5.91 -3.11
CA ILE A 78 -8.41 5.20 -1.93
C ILE A 78 -8.93 6.25 -0.96
N GLU A 79 -10.18 6.09 -0.52
CA GLU A 79 -10.90 7.16 0.19
C GLU A 79 -11.11 6.83 1.68
N ASN A 80 -11.02 5.54 2.03
CA ASN A 80 -11.36 5.06 3.36
C ASN A 80 -10.61 3.78 3.76
N GLU A 81 -10.76 3.42 5.03
CA GLU A 81 -10.08 2.35 5.73
C GLU A 81 -10.35 0.97 5.10
N LYS A 82 -11.57 0.73 4.61
CA LYS A 82 -11.92 -0.54 3.97
C LYS A 82 -11.26 -0.67 2.60
N GLN A 83 -11.24 0.40 1.81
CA GLN A 83 -10.53 0.44 0.53
C GLN A 83 -9.02 0.28 0.74
N ALA A 84 -8.45 0.98 1.72
CA ALA A 84 -7.04 0.88 2.08
C ALA A 84 -6.66 -0.54 2.53
N ALA A 85 -7.48 -1.19 3.37
CA ALA A 85 -7.24 -2.57 3.79
C ALA A 85 -7.19 -3.55 2.61
N VAL A 86 -8.21 -3.50 1.74
CA VAL A 86 -8.30 -4.38 0.56
C VAL A 86 -7.17 -4.11 -0.45
N TRP A 87 -6.78 -2.85 -0.60
CA TRP A 87 -5.62 -2.43 -1.39
C TRP A 87 -4.31 -3.01 -0.86
N MET A 88 -4.07 -2.86 0.44
CA MET A 88 -2.86 -3.36 1.11
C MET A 88 -2.75 -4.89 1.00
N ASP A 89 -3.87 -5.61 1.19
CA ASP A 89 -3.92 -7.07 1.02
C ASP A 89 -3.59 -7.48 -0.43
N CYS A 90 -4.16 -6.78 -1.41
CA CYS A 90 -3.89 -7.03 -2.83
C CYS A 90 -2.38 -6.91 -3.15
N ILE A 91 -1.71 -5.88 -2.64
CA ILE A 91 -0.27 -5.68 -2.84
C ILE A 91 0.57 -6.73 -2.13
N ALA A 92 0.17 -7.13 -0.93
CA ALA A 92 0.87 -8.16 -0.17
C ALA A 92 0.87 -9.52 -0.91
N GLU A 93 -0.26 -9.85 -1.56
CA GLU A 93 -0.44 -11.12 -2.28
C GLU A 93 0.01 -11.08 -3.75
N SER A 94 0.07 -9.89 -4.36
CA SER A 94 0.36 -9.76 -5.80
C SER A 94 1.84 -9.85 -6.13
N ASP A 95 2.14 -10.49 -7.27
CA ASP A 95 3.47 -10.48 -7.85
C ASP A 95 3.79 -9.14 -8.54
N CYS A 96 5.08 -8.90 -8.76
CA CYS A 96 5.56 -7.66 -9.37
C CYS A 96 5.11 -7.46 -10.82
N SER A 97 4.85 -8.54 -11.57
CA SER A 97 4.39 -8.44 -12.95
C SER A 97 2.97 -7.85 -13.02
N ARG A 98 2.10 -8.26 -12.10
CA ARG A 98 0.75 -7.71 -11.93
C ARG A 98 0.78 -6.26 -11.47
N LEU A 99 1.60 -5.94 -10.47
CA LEU A 99 1.79 -4.56 -10.00
C LEU A 99 2.27 -3.65 -11.13
N SER A 100 3.26 -4.08 -11.91
CA SER A 100 3.75 -3.33 -13.07
C SER A 100 2.70 -3.16 -14.19
N SER A 101 1.74 -4.08 -14.28
CA SER A 101 0.67 -4.09 -15.29
C SER A 101 -0.56 -3.25 -14.90
N GLY A 102 -0.57 -2.65 -13.70
CA GLY A 102 -1.65 -1.80 -13.21
C GLY A 102 -2.71 -2.52 -12.37
N TYR A 103 -2.38 -3.67 -11.78
CA TYR A 103 -3.21 -4.33 -10.77
C TYR A 103 -2.83 -3.87 -9.37
N CYS A 104 -3.80 -3.89 -8.44
CA CYS A 104 -3.69 -3.35 -7.08
C CYS A 104 -3.25 -1.89 -7.02
N ALA A 105 -3.33 -1.17 -8.14
CA ALA A 105 -2.68 0.12 -8.31
C ALA A 105 -3.74 1.20 -8.53
N PRO A 106 -4.09 1.98 -7.50
CA PRO A 106 -4.56 3.33 -7.69
C PRO A 106 -3.29 4.10 -8.13
N ILE A 107 -3.14 4.35 -9.43
CA ILE A 107 -1.82 4.56 -10.06
C ILE A 107 -1.25 5.93 -9.65
N TRP A 108 0.07 6.05 -9.42
CA TRP A 108 0.89 7.23 -9.75
C TRP A 108 1.97 6.76 -10.73
#